data_AF-A0A2V8U141-F1
#
_entry.id   AF-A0A2V8U141-F1
#
_cell.length_a   1.000
_cell.length_b   1.000
_cell.length_c   1.000
_cell.angle_alpha   90.00
_cell.angle_beta   90.00
_cell.angle_gamma   90.00
#
_symmetry.space_group_name_H-M   'P 1'
#
loop_
_entity.id
_entity.type
_entity.pdbx_description
1 polymer ?
#
loop_
_entity_poly.entity_id
_entity_poly.type
_entity_poly.pdbx_seq_one_letter_code
_entity_poly.pdbx_strand_id
1 'polypeptide(L)'
;MRANRLISALLMLQAHGRLTARELAMRLEVSERTVRRDMEALSAAGVPVFEFNDSQAGWQLDENWRAQSPEVDEVELGALLMAQTRVIGGGRLLPLRPSEGSIS
;
A
#
# COMPACT_ATOMS: atom_id res chain seq x y z
N MET A 1 -1.48 16.36 -11.58
CA MET A 1 -1.63 14.94 -12.00
C MET A 1 -0.30 14.19 -11.92
N ARG A 2 0.13 13.79 -10.72
CA ARG A 2 1.40 13.06 -10.52
C ARG A 2 1.30 12.04 -9.37
N ALA A 3 0.85 12.46 -8.20
CA ALA A 3 0.80 11.61 -7.00
C ALA A 3 -0.03 10.33 -7.17
N ASN A 4 -1.26 10.44 -7.65
CA ASN A 4 -2.13 9.26 -7.79
C ASN A 4 -1.52 8.18 -8.71
N ARG A 5 -0.91 8.61 -9.82
CA ARG A 5 -0.29 7.70 -10.78
C ARG A 5 1.00 7.06 -10.25
N LEU A 6 1.81 7.82 -9.49
CA LEU A 6 2.99 7.27 -8.81
C LEU A 6 2.59 6.20 -7.79
N ILE A 7 1.53 6.43 -7.02
CA ILE A 7 0.99 5.45 -6.08
C ILE A 7 0.47 4.22 -6.84
N SER A 8 -0.30 4.40 -7.91
CA SER A 8 -0.79 3.29 -8.74
C SER A 8 0.36 2.46 -9.32
N ALA A 9 1.40 3.09 -9.86
CA ALA A 9 2.56 2.40 -10.41
C ALA A 9 3.31 1.62 -9.34
N LEU A 10 3.49 2.21 -8.15
CA LEU A 10 4.11 1.56 -7.01
C LEU A 10 3.33 0.32 -6.54
N LEU A 11 2.00 0.45 -6.40
CA LEU A 11 1.13 -0.66 -5.97
C LEU A 11 1.14 -1.80 -7.00
N MET A 12 1.20 -1.48 -8.29
CA MET A 12 1.33 -2.49 -9.34
C MET A 12 2.66 -3.23 -9.26
N LEU A 13 3.78 -2.53 -9.05
CA LEU A 13 5.07 -3.17 -8.87
C LEU A 13 5.12 -4.04 -7.59
N GLN A 14 4.47 -3.63 -6.50
CA GLN A 14 4.33 -4.47 -5.31
C GLN A 14 3.50 -5.74 -5.56
N ALA A 15 2.38 -5.61 -6.29
CA ALA A 15 1.47 -6.73 -6.55
C ALA A 15 2.03 -7.75 -7.56
N HIS A 16 2.81 -7.29 -8.54
CA HIS A 16 3.29 -8.12 -9.64
C HIS A 16 4.80 -8.43 -9.58
N GLY A 17 5.57 -7.72 -8.76
CA GLY A 17 7.03 -7.82 -8.64
C GLY A 17 7.79 -7.19 -9.81
N ARG A 18 7.47 -7.59 -11.04
CA ARG A 18 8.11 -7.11 -12.28
C ARG A 18 7.08 -6.80 -13.35
N LEU A 19 7.21 -5.67 -14.02
CA LEU A 19 6.36 -5.29 -15.15
C LEU A 19 7.16 -4.59 -16.24
N THR A 20 6.87 -4.90 -17.49
CA THR A 20 7.49 -4.24 -18.65
C THR A 20 7.02 -2.79 -18.79
N ALA A 21 7.78 -1.97 -19.51
CA ALA A 21 7.40 -0.58 -19.74
C ALA A 21 6.05 -0.46 -20.46
N ARG A 22 5.82 -1.33 -21.44
CA ARG A 22 4.58 -1.41 -22.20
C ARG A 22 3.40 -1.80 -21.33
N GLU A 23 3.59 -2.75 -20.42
CA GLU A 23 2.55 -3.21 -19.50
C GLU A 23 2.10 -2.14 -18.52
N LEU A 24 3.05 -1.39 -17.97
CA LEU A 24 2.76 -0.24 -17.11
C LEU A 24 2.05 0.86 -17.90
N ALA A 25 2.52 1.15 -19.12
CA ALA A 25 1.93 2.15 -20.00
C ALA A 25 0.46 1.82 -20.33
N MET A 26 0.16 0.57 -20.68
CA MET A 26 -1.20 0.13 -20.95
C MET A 26 -2.10 0.21 -19.71
N ARG A 27 -1.64 -0.28 -18.55
CA ARG A 27 -2.44 -0.31 -17.31
C ARG A 27 -2.67 1.08 -16.73
N LEU A 28 -1.72 2.00 -16.90
CA LEU A 28 -1.81 3.39 -16.44
C LEU A 28 -2.40 4.33 -17.49
N GLU A 29 -2.71 3.84 -18.69
CA GLU A 29 -3.22 4.62 -19.82
C GLU A 29 -2.32 5.82 -20.18
N VAL A 30 -1.00 5.61 -20.18
CA VAL A 30 0.00 6.63 -20.51
C VAL A 30 1.06 6.11 -21.48
N SER A 31 1.89 7.00 -22.01
CA SER A 31 3.04 6.59 -22.82
C SER A 31 4.15 5.95 -21.98
N GLU A 32 4.97 5.08 -22.58
CA GLU A 32 6.18 4.52 -21.94
C GLU A 32 7.17 5.61 -21.49
N ARG A 33 7.22 6.74 -22.21
CA ARG A 33 8.01 7.92 -21.80
C ARG A 33 7.50 8.49 -20.47
N THR A 34 6.18 8.50 -20.26
CA THR A 34 5.57 8.94 -18.99
C THR A 34 5.89 7.96 -17.88
N VAL A 35 5.80 6.65 -18.14
CA VAL A 35 6.16 5.61 -17.16
C VAL A 35 7.60 5.78 -16.70
N ARG A 36 8.56 5.90 -17.64
CA ARG A 36 9.97 6.14 -17.28
C ARG A 36 10.13 7.38 -16.40
N ARG A 37 9.45 8.48 -16.73
CA ARG A 37 9.49 9.71 -15.94
C ARG A 37 8.87 9.57 -14.54
N ASP A 38 7.91 8.67 -14.39
CA ASP A 38 7.30 8.33 -13.10
C ASP A 38 8.22 7.41 -12.28
N MET A 39 8.93 6.48 -12.92
CA MET A 39 9.94 5.62 -12.27
C MET A 39 11.14 6.43 -11.77
N GLU A 40 11.62 7.39 -12.56
CA GLU A 40 12.61 8.38 -12.12
C GLU A 40 12.12 9.14 -10.88
N ALA A 41 10.84 9.53 -10.86
CA ALA A 41 10.26 10.24 -9.72
C ALA A 41 10.11 9.35 -8.47
N LEU A 42 9.78 8.07 -8.63
CA LEU A 42 9.75 7.10 -7.53
C LEU A 42 11.16 6.86 -6.96
N SER A 43 12.15 6.69 -7.83
CA SER A 43 13.55 6.56 -7.43
C SER A 43 14.05 7.80 -6.69
N ALA A 44 13.74 9.00 -7.19
CA ALA A 44 14.05 10.26 -6.51
C ALA A 44 13.34 10.41 -5.15
N ALA A 45 12.23 9.70 -4.94
CA ALA A 45 11.51 9.64 -3.66
C ALA A 45 12.03 8.54 -2.71
N GLY A 46 13.12 7.85 -3.07
CA GLY A 46 13.73 6.80 -2.24
C GLY A 46 13.08 5.42 -2.38
N VAL A 47 12.22 5.22 -3.38
CA VAL A 47 11.68 3.89 -3.70
C VAL A 47 12.72 3.12 -4.53
N PRO A 48 13.14 1.90 -4.12
CA PRO A 48 14.14 1.10 -4.83
C PRO A 48 13.49 0.37 -6.01
N VAL A 49 13.22 1.14 -7.06
CA VAL A 49 12.82 0.62 -8.38
C VAL A 49 14.07 0.43 -9.24
N PHE A 50 14.15 -0.72 -9.92
CA PHE A 50 15.28 -1.10 -10.77
C PHE A 50 14.80 -1.41 -12.17
N GLU A 51 15.60 -1.02 -13.17
CA GLU A 51 15.41 -1.45 -14.55
C GLU A 51 16.00 -2.84 -14.75
N PHE A 52 15.27 -3.71 -15.44
CA PHE A 52 15.81 -4.96 -15.96
C PHE A 52 15.84 -4.91 -17.48
N ASN A 53 16.95 -5.36 -18.06
CA ASN A 53 17.22 -5.31 -19.50
C ASN A 53 17.14 -6.71 -20.14
N ASP A 54 16.04 -7.42 -19.90
CA ASP A 54 15.73 -8.63 -20.66
C ASP A 54 15.13 -8.27 -22.03
N SER A 55 14.59 -9.25 -22.75
CA SER A 55 13.96 -9.03 -24.07
C SER A 55 12.79 -8.04 -24.05
N GLN A 56 12.24 -7.71 -22.87
CA GLN A 56 11.22 -6.68 -22.69
C GLN A 56 11.58 -5.79 -21.50
N ALA A 57 12.42 -4.78 -21.75
CA ALA A 57 12.84 -3.84 -20.72
C ALA A 57 11.68 -3.33 -19.84
N GLY A 58 11.89 -3.33 -18.54
CA GLY A 58 10.86 -3.05 -17.56
C GLY A 58 11.41 -2.64 -16.21
N TRP A 59 10.50 -2.56 -15.25
CA TRP A 59 10.81 -2.16 -13.88
C TRP A 59 10.42 -3.23 -12.87
N GLN A 60 11.28 -3.36 -11.88
CA GLN A 60 11.15 -4.24 -10.74
C GLN A 60 11.20 -3.39 -9.47
N LEU A 61 10.38 -3.74 -8.48
CA LEU A 61 10.59 -3.29 -7.11
C LEU A 61 11.45 -4.31 -6.37
N ASP A 62 12.36 -3.84 -5.50
CA ASP A 62 13.08 -4.74 -4.60
C ASP A 62 12.10 -5.66 -3.86
N GLU A 63 12.37 -6.97 -3.88
CA GLU A 63 11.47 -8.02 -3.40
C GLU A 63 11.16 -7.88 -1.90
N ASN A 64 12.01 -7.15 -1.17
CA ASN A 64 11.86 -6.89 0.26
C ASN A 64 11.48 -5.44 0.59
N TRP A 65 11.24 -4.59 -0.41
CA TRP A 65 10.83 -3.22 -0.12
C TRP A 65 9.37 -3.18 0.33
N ARG A 66 9.20 -2.87 1.62
CA ARG A 66 7.94 -2.38 2.17
C ARG A 66 8.16 -0.92 2.53
N ALA A 67 7.12 -0.10 2.36
CA ALA A 67 7.13 1.24 2.94
C ALA A 67 7.52 1.09 4.41
N GLN A 68 8.57 1.80 4.83
CA GLN A 68 9.12 1.68 6.18
C GLN A 68 7.95 1.86 7.15
N SER A 69 7.62 0.80 7.88
CA SER A 69 6.70 0.95 9.01
C SER A 69 7.45 1.79 10.03
N PRO A 70 6.86 2.90 10.51
CA PRO A 70 7.47 3.61 11.62
C PRO A 70 7.71 2.60 12.76
N GLU A 71 8.86 2.70 13.40
CA GLU A 71 9.10 1.99 14.65
C GLU A 71 8.24 2.69 15.69
N VAL A 72 7.10 2.08 16.02
CA VAL A 72 6.10 2.65 16.92
C VAL A 72 6.42 2.21 18.34
N ASP A 73 6.76 3.15 19.22
CA ASP A 73 6.97 2.85 20.64
C ASP A 73 5.64 2.65 21.40
N GLU A 74 5.69 2.22 22.67
CA GLU A 74 4.46 1.97 23.47
C GLU A 74 3.58 3.21 23.62
N VAL A 75 4.17 4.41 23.64
CA VAL A 75 3.45 5.67 23.80
C VAL A 75 2.72 6.01 22.50
N GLU A 76 3.41 5.89 21.36
CA GLU A 76 2.84 6.09 20.03
C GLU A 76 1.77 5.04 19.71
N LEU A 77 1.97 3.79 20.12
CA LEU A 77 0.97 2.72 19.97
C LEU A 77 -0.28 3.01 20.81
N GLY A 78 -0.08 3.46 22.06
CA GLY A 78 -1.17 3.90 22.94
C GLY A 78 -1.96 5.07 22.34
N ALA A 79 -1.25 6.07 21.79
CA ALA A 79 -1.86 7.22 21.12
C ALA A 79 -2.65 6.81 19.87
N LEU A 80 -2.11 5.90 19.06
CA LEU A 80 -2.79 5.36 17.88
C LEU A 80 -4.05 4.57 18.26
N LEU A 81 -3.96 3.70 19.27
CA LEU A 81 -5.10 2.92 19.78
C LEU A 81 -6.21 3.83 20.31
N MET A 82 -5.86 4.90 21.04
CA MET A 82 -6.84 5.88 21.50
C MET A 82 -7.46 6.67 20.33
N ALA A 83 -6.67 7.04 19.32
CA ALA A 83 -7.14 7.73 18.12
C ALA A 83 -8.09 6.87 17.25
N GLN A 84 -7.98 5.54 17.29
CA GLN A 84 -8.84 4.59 16.56
C GLN A 84 -10.29 4.53 17.10
N THR A 85 -10.59 5.16 18.25
CA THR A 85 -11.90 5.13 18.94
C THR A 85 -13.04 5.83 18.19
N ARG A 86 -12.90 6.16 16.90
CA ARG A 86 -14.01 6.60 16.05
C ARG A 86 -14.29 5.74 14.82
N VAL A 87 -13.50 4.69 14.55
CA VAL A 87 -13.73 3.83 13.36
C VAL A 87 -14.31 2.45 13.73
N ILE A 88 -14.20 1.99 14.98
CA ILE A 88 -14.88 0.77 15.45
C ILE A 88 -16.07 1.14 16.35
N GLY A 89 -17.02 1.86 15.76
CA GLY A 89 -18.28 2.26 16.40
C GLY A 89 -19.50 1.85 15.57
N GLY A 90 -19.43 0.70 14.88
CA GLY A 90 -20.52 0.16 14.07
C GLY A 90 -20.98 -1.24 14.48
N GLY A 91 -20.46 -1.78 15.58
CA GLY A 91 -20.88 -3.05 16.15
C GLY A 91 -21.82 -2.81 17.33
N ARG A 92 -23.12 -2.83 17.04
CA ARG A 92 -24.21 -2.85 18.02
C ARG A 92 -23.88 -3.86 19.13
N LEU A 93 -23.38 -3.39 20.27
CA LEU A 93 -23.24 -4.20 21.49
C LEU A 93 -24.65 -4.67 21.85
N LEU A 94 -24.93 -5.93 21.54
CA LEU A 94 -26.17 -6.58 21.91
C LEU A 94 -26.18 -6.63 23.45
N PRO A 95 -27.22 -6.10 24.13
CA PRO A 95 -27.34 -6.31 25.56
C PRO A 95 -27.48 -7.81 25.78
N LEU A 96 -26.51 -8.40 26.48
CA LEU A 96 -26.63 -9.76 26.98
C LEU A 96 -27.88 -9.80 27.84
N ARG A 97 -28.92 -10.52 27.37
CA ARG A 97 -30.11 -10.76 28.17
C ARG A 97 -29.67 -11.56 29.40
N PRO A 98 -29.97 -11.11 30.63
CA PRO A 98 -29.78 -11.98 31.78
C PRO A 98 -30.68 -13.20 31.58
N SER A 99 -30.06 -14.38 31.63
CA SER A 99 -30.75 -15.66 31.69
C SER A 99 -31.57 -15.69 32.98
N GLU A 100 -32.85 -15.39 32.88
CA GLU A 100 -33.80 -15.76 33.92
C GLU A 100 -33.93 -17.28 33.94
N GLY A 101 -33.76 -17.86 35.13
CA GLY A 101 -34.22 -19.20 35.44
C GLY A 101 -33.12 -20.21 35.71
N SER A 102 -32.81 -20.42 36.99
CA SER A 102 -32.96 -21.72 37.67
C SER A 102 -32.09 -21.75 38.92
N ILE A 103 -32.67 -21.42 40.06
CA ILE A 103 -32.31 -22.12 41.30
C ILE A 103 -33.63 -22.42 42.01
N SER A 104 -33.73 -23.70 42.37
CA SER A 104 -34.84 -24.45 42.96
C SER A 104 -35.58 -23.79 44.12
#